data_AF-A0A520HT45-F1
#
_entry.id   AF-A0A520HT45-F1
#
_cell.length_a   1.000
_cell.length_b   1.000
_cell.length_c   1.000
_cell.angle_alpha   90.00
_cell.angle_beta   90.00
_cell.angle_gamma   90.00
#
_symmetry.space_group_name_H-M   'P 1'
#
loop_
_entity.id
_entity.type
_entity.pdbx_description
1 polymer ?
#
loop_
_entity_poly.entity_id
_entity_poly.type
_entity_poly.pdbx_seq_one_letter_code
_entity_poly.pdbx_strand_id
1 'polypeptide(L)' 'PAMFYFHPWEIDPSQPRVDAAPMRSKIRHYSRLGAMAGKLRGLLGRHEWGRVDTVVAREAARLA' A
#
# COMPACT_ATOMS: atom_id res chain seq x y z
N PRO A 1 -11.91 11.33 0.55
CA PRO A 1 -11.79 9.87 0.28
C PRO A 1 -10.35 9.50 -0.13
N ALA A 2 -9.92 8.26 0.12
CA ALA A 2 -8.59 7.76 -0.29
C ALA A 2 -8.67 6.30 -0.77
N MET A 3 -7.80 5.95 -1.71
CA MET A 3 -7.60 4.60 -2.22
C MET A 3 -6.09 4.39 -2.41
N PHE A 4 -5.58 3.23 -2.06
CA PHE A 4 -4.20 2.87 -2.32
C PHE A 4 -4.12 1.42 -2.78
N TYR A 5 -3.05 1.13 -3.52
CA TYR A 5 -2.72 -0.17 -4.07
C TYR A 5 -1.23 -0.41 -3.87
N PHE A 6 -0.87 -1.67 -3.69
CA PHE A 6 0.50 -2.13 -3.61
C PHE A 6 0.55 -3.57 -4.13
N HIS A 7 1.70 -3.96 -4.63
CA HIS A 7 1.94 -5.32 -5.09
C HIS A 7 2.30 -6.25 -3.91
N PRO A 8 2.03 -7.56 -4.02
CA PRO A 8 2.37 -8.50 -2.96
C PRO A 8 3.85 -8.48 -2.54
N TRP A 9 4.78 -8.27 -3.49
CA TRP A 9 6.20 -8.19 -3.16
C TRP A 9 6.55 -6.95 -2.33
N GLU A 10 5.78 -5.86 -2.39
CA GLU A 10 6.04 -4.66 -1.58
C GLU A 10 5.79 -4.90 -0.09
N ILE A 11 5.10 -5.99 0.28
CA ILE A 11 4.78 -6.34 1.67
C ILE A 11 5.48 -7.61 2.16
N ASP A 12 6.16 -8.33 1.27
CA ASP A 12 6.86 -9.59 1.58
C ASP A 12 8.38 -9.35 1.74
N PRO A 13 8.91 -9.39 2.98
CA PRO A 13 10.35 -9.26 3.23
C PRO A 13 11.15 -10.48 2.76
N SER A 14 10.49 -11.62 2.58
CA SER A 14 11.09 -12.89 2.14
C SER A 14 11.07 -13.08 0.63
N GLN A 15 10.60 -12.09 -0.13
CA GLN A 15 10.56 -12.15 -1.58
C GLN A 15 11.93 -12.51 -2.18
N PRO A 16 11.96 -13.23 -3.31
CA PRO A 16 13.21 -13.48 -4.05
C PRO A 16 13.90 -12.17 -4.43
N ARG A 17 15.23 -12.14 -4.31
CA ARG A 17 16.06 -10.99 -4.68
C ARG A 17 16.69 -11.21 -6.05
N VAL A 18 16.72 -10.15 -6.86
CA VAL A 18 17.35 -10.16 -8.17
C VAL A 18 18.81 -9.73 -8.04
N ASP A 19 19.71 -10.71 -8.03
CA ASP A 19 21.14 -10.47 -7.76
C ASP A 19 21.82 -9.63 -8.83
N ALA A 20 21.47 -9.81 -10.11
CA ALA A 20 22.02 -9.05 -11.22
C ALA A 20 21.45 -7.62 -11.35
N ALA A 21 20.54 -7.20 -10.48
CA ALA A 21 19.91 -5.88 -10.59
C ALA A 21 20.90 -4.73 -10.26
N PRO A 22 20.81 -3.59 -10.97
CA PRO A 22 21.57 -2.40 -10.61
C PRO A 22 21.30 -1.95 -9.17
N MET A 23 22.31 -1.40 -8.50
CA MET A 23 22.21 -0.96 -7.09
C MET A 23 21.02 -0.03 -6.83
N ARG A 24 20.76 0.92 -7.74
CA ARG A 24 19.60 1.82 -7.66
C ARG A 24 18.27 1.07 -7.62
N SER A 25 18.14 -0.02 -8.40
CA SER A 25 16.94 -0.85 -8.43
C SER A 25 16.77 -1.59 -7.09
N LYS A 26 17.86 -2.17 -6.57
CA LYS A 26 17.87 -2.87 -5.28
C LYS A 26 17.46 -1.95 -4.13
N ILE A 27 17.98 -0.73 -4.09
CA ILE A 27 17.63 0.25 -3.05
C ILE A 27 16.14 0.59 -3.13
N ARG A 28 15.62 0.92 -4.32
CA ARG A 28 14.21 1.30 -4.48
C ARG A 28 13.24 0.20 -4.06
N HIS A 29 13.55 -1.05 -4.40
CA HIS A 29 12.63 -2.17 -4.21
C HIS A 29 12.76 -2.88 -2.87
N TYR A 30 13.96 -2.88 -2.27
CA TYR A 30 14.22 -3.70 -1.08
C TYR A 30 14.41 -2.89 0.22
N SER A 31 14.49 -1.56 0.14
CA SER A 31 14.64 -0.73 1.34
C SER A 31 13.39 -0.80 2.22
N ARG A 32 13.58 -1.12 3.50
CA ARG A 32 12.53 -1.11 4.54
C ARG A 32 11.31 -2.01 4.26
N LEU A 33 11.45 -3.08 3.47
CA LEU A 33 10.37 -4.04 3.20
C LEU A 33 9.67 -4.54 4.48
N GLY A 34 10.44 -4.86 5.52
CA GLY A 34 9.90 -5.33 6.80
C GLY A 34 8.97 -4.36 7.53
N ALA A 35 8.95 -3.07 7.17
CA ALA A 35 8.09 -2.09 7.81
C ALA A 35 6.67 -2.06 7.23
N MET A 36 6.44 -2.57 6.01
CA MET A 36 5.18 -2.39 5.29
C MET A 36 4.00 -3.08 5.98
N ALA A 37 4.18 -4.29 6.50
CA ALA A 37 3.13 -4.99 7.25
C ALA A 37 2.66 -4.20 8.48
N GLY A 38 3.59 -3.59 9.23
CA GLY A 38 3.25 -2.73 10.37
C GLY A 38 2.50 -1.47 9.96
N LYS A 39 2.92 -0.81 8.87
CA LYS A 39 2.23 0.36 8.32
C LYS A 39 0.81 0.03 7.88
N LEU A 40 0.60 -1.09 7.20
CA LEU A 40 -0.72 -1.54 6.75
C LEU A 40 -1.64 -1.86 7.93
N ARG A 41 -1.17 -2.58 8.96
CA ARG A 41 -1.95 -2.80 10.18
C ARG A 41 -2.40 -1.48 10.81
N GLY A 42 -1.48 -0.52 10.93
CA GLY A 42 -1.82 0.81 11.45
C GLY A 42 -2.81 1.57 10.57
N LEU A 43 -2.65 1.52 9.25
CA LEU A 43 -3.52 2.20 8.29
C LEU A 43 -4.94 1.60 8.28
N LEU A 44 -5.04 0.28 8.32
CA LEU A 44 -6.32 -0.43 8.37
C LEU A 44 -7.05 -0.18 9.69
N GLY A 45 -6.33 -0.04 10.81
CA GLY A 45 -6.93 0.19 12.12
C GLY A 45 -7.32 1.63 12.45
N ARG A 46 -6.84 2.64 11.69
CA ARG A 46 -7.06 4.06 12.00
C ARG A 46 -8.16 4.75 11.20
N HIS A 47 -8.76 4.08 10.23
CA HIS A 47 -9.72 4.69 9.32
C HIS A 47 -10.94 3.80 9.10
N GLU A 48 -12.08 4.43 8.83
CA GLU A 48 -13.31 3.73 8.45
C GLU A 48 -13.26 3.36 6.97
N TRP A 49 -12.88 2.11 6.70
CA TRP A 49 -12.87 1.56 5.35
C TRP A 49 -14.27 1.13 4.93
N GLY A 50 -14.60 1.34 3.66
CA GLY A 50 -15.89 0.97 3.08
C GLY A 50 -15.76 0.58 1.62
N ARG A 51 -16.85 0.06 1.05
CA ARG A 51 -16.90 -0.22 -0.39
C ARG A 51 -16.78 1.08 -1.18
N VAL A 52 -16.00 1.05 -2.26
CA VAL A 52 -15.67 2.25 -3.06
C VAL A 52 -16.93 2.93 -3.58
N ASP A 53 -17.92 2.16 -4.05
CA ASP A 53 -19.20 2.70 -4.55
C ASP A 53 -19.94 3.53 -3.50
N THR A 54 -19.95 3.06 -2.26
CA THR A 54 -20.60 3.74 -1.13
C THR A 54 -19.88 5.04 -0.78
N VAL A 55 -18.54 5.03 -0.78
CA VAL A 55 -17.73 6.23 -0.51
C VAL A 55 -17.93 7.27 -1.61
N VAL A 56 -17.91 6.85 -2.88
CA VAL A 56 -18.10 7.74 -4.03
C VAL A 56 -19.49 8.38 -4.00
N ALA A 57 -20.55 7.62 -3.75
CA ALA A 57 -21.90 8.15 -3.67
C ALA A 57 -22.07 9.19 -2.53
N ARG A 58 -21.48 8.93 -1.35
CA ARG A 58 -21.49 9.87 -0.22
C ARG A 58 -20.78 11.18 -0.53
N GLU A 59 -19.61 11.12 -1.16
CA GLU A 59 -18.85 12.33 -1.52
C GLU A 59 -19.54 13.12 -2.63
N ALA A 60 -20.17 12.46 -3.60
CA ALA A 60 -20.95 13.14 -4.62
C ALA A 60 -22.13 13.92 -4.01
N ALA A 61 -22.85 13.32 -3.06
CA ALA A 61 -23.93 14.00 -2.34
C ALA A 61 -23.45 15.17 -1.47
N ARG A 62 -22.21 15.13 -0.95
CA ARG A 62 -21.61 16.22 -0.16
C ARG A 62 -21.22 17.44 -1.01
N LEU A 63 -20.98 17.24 -2.30
CA LEU A 63 -20.54 18.29 -3.22
C LEU A 63 -21.68 18.96 -3.99
N ALA A 64 -22.88 18.37 -3.97
CA ALA A 64 -24.10 18.94 -4.54
C ALA A 64 -24.71 20.00 -3.61
#